data_AF-A0A2V7H4H8-F1
#
_entry.id   AF-A0A2V7H4H8-F1
#
_cell.length_a   1.000
_cell.length_b   1.000
_cell.length_c   1.000
_cell.angle_alpha   90.00
_cell.angle_beta   90.00
_cell.angle_gamma   90.00
#
_symmetry.space_group_name_H-M   'P 1'
#
loop_
_entity.id
_entity.type
_entity.pdbx_description
1 polymer ?
#
loop_
_entity_poly.entity_id
_entity_poly.type
_entity_poly.pdbx_seq_one_letter_code
_entity_poly.pdbx_strand_id
1 'polypeptide(L)'
;MTCADCLDSLGAYIDGELTADEASLVEKHLETCADCSAAHRRLMTTSSRIKAGLMRYEAPDVLKARIRASLADMREAPDQPALVPLPRGRAWPRMVAAAATVAIVSSGLTFAALRERAPSNATEQQVLASHIRSLMPGHLTDVASNDQHNVKPWFNGRVNMSPDVPRLDSLGFPLIG
;
A
#
# COMPACT_ATOMS: atom_id res chain seq x y z
N MET A 1 25.32 -13.51 2.38
CA MET A 1 24.33 -14.31 3.12
C MET A 1 24.56 -15.79 2.84
N THR A 2 24.05 -16.65 3.71
CA THR A 2 24.01 -18.10 3.48
C THR A 2 22.75 -18.50 2.70
N CYS A 3 22.72 -19.73 2.16
CA CYS A 3 21.52 -20.25 1.50
C CYS A 3 20.33 -20.34 2.48
N ALA A 4 20.58 -20.65 3.76
CA ALA A 4 19.53 -20.70 4.78
C ALA A 4 18.89 -19.32 4.97
N ASP A 5 19.71 -18.28 5.16
CA ASP A 5 19.21 -16.89 5.30
C ASP A 5 18.41 -16.46 4.07
N CYS A 6 18.86 -16.85 2.87
CA CYS A 6 18.17 -16.54 1.62
C CYS A 6 16.79 -17.20 1.58
N LEU A 7 16.74 -18.51 1.88
CA LEU A 7 15.49 -19.28 1.86
C LEU A 7 14.47 -18.74 2.85
N ASP A 8 14.90 -18.33 4.05
CA ASP A 8 14.03 -17.74 5.07
C ASP A 8 13.51 -16.36 4.63
N SER A 9 14.33 -15.59 3.91
CA SER A 9 13.98 -14.24 3.44
C SER A 9 13.18 -14.22 2.13
N LEU A 10 13.08 -15.35 1.42
CA LEU A 10 12.48 -15.41 0.08
C LEU A 10 11.01 -14.98 0.05
N GLY A 11 10.23 -15.33 1.09
CA GLY A 11 8.82 -14.92 1.19
C GLY A 11 8.71 -13.39 1.29
N ALA A 12 9.41 -12.80 2.25
CA ALA A 12 9.45 -11.35 2.45
C ALA A 12 10.01 -10.61 1.23
N TYR A 13 10.99 -11.18 0.53
CA TYR A 13 11.51 -10.62 -0.73
C TYR A 13 10.42 -10.59 -1.83
N ILE A 14 9.67 -11.68 -2.01
CA ILE A 14 8.60 -11.77 -3.01
C ILE A 14 7.46 -10.79 -2.70
N ASP A 15 7.14 -10.58 -1.42
CA ASP A 15 6.08 -9.68 -0.99
C ASP A 15 6.53 -8.20 -0.93
N GLY A 16 7.83 -7.92 -1.08
CA GLY A 16 8.38 -6.57 -1.07
C GLY A 16 8.53 -5.97 0.33
N GLU A 17 8.58 -6.81 1.37
CA GLU A 17 8.63 -6.44 2.79
C GLU A 17 10.06 -6.26 3.31
N LEU A 18 11.07 -6.60 2.53
CA LEU A 18 12.48 -6.40 2.90
C LEU A 18 12.90 -4.94 2.74
N THR A 19 13.83 -4.50 3.59
CA THR A 19 14.52 -3.22 3.37
C THR A 19 15.34 -3.27 2.07
N ALA A 20 15.67 -2.10 1.51
CA ALA A 20 16.44 -2.03 0.26
C ALA A 20 17.80 -2.74 0.34
N ASP A 21 18.46 -2.67 1.50
CA ASP A 21 19.75 -3.31 1.73
C ASP A 21 19.61 -4.85 1.78
N GLU A 22 18.58 -5.35 2.49
CA GLU A 22 18.28 -6.79 2.57
C GLU A 22 17.85 -7.37 1.22
N ALA A 23 17.01 -6.65 0.48
CA ALA A 23 16.59 -7.03 -0.86
C ALA A 23 17.80 -7.12 -1.81
N SER A 24 18.72 -6.15 -1.76
CA SER A 24 19.95 -6.17 -2.58
C SER A 24 20.84 -7.36 -2.24
N LEU A 25 20.91 -7.75 -0.97
CA LEU A 25 21.62 -8.97 -0.58
C LEU A 25 20.96 -10.18 -1.26
N VAL A 26 19.63 -10.33 -1.16
CA VAL A 26 18.88 -11.49 -1.71
C VAL A 26 19.10 -11.58 -3.22
N GLU A 27 18.99 -10.47 -3.93
CA GLU A 27 19.24 -10.38 -5.38
C GLU A 27 20.62 -10.90 -5.76
N LYS A 28 21.68 -10.39 -5.11
CA LYS A 28 23.06 -10.84 -5.36
C LYS A 28 23.25 -12.34 -5.13
N HIS A 29 22.53 -12.90 -4.14
CA HIS A 29 22.60 -14.34 -3.89
C HIS A 29 21.84 -15.15 -4.95
N LEU A 30 20.68 -14.67 -5.41
CA LEU A 30 19.90 -15.33 -6.47
C LEU A 30 20.63 -15.35 -7.82
N GLU A 31 21.49 -14.37 -8.10
CA GLU A 31 22.35 -14.33 -9.29
C GLU A 31 23.43 -15.42 -9.27
N THR A 32 23.88 -15.82 -8.08
CA THR A 32 25.05 -16.69 -7.90
C THR A 32 24.70 -18.12 -7.47
N CYS A 33 23.52 -18.34 -6.88
CA CYS A 33 23.08 -19.62 -6.35
C CYS A 33 21.89 -20.21 -7.14
N ALA A 34 22.16 -21.28 -7.89
CA ALA A 34 21.15 -21.95 -8.72
C ALA A 34 19.99 -22.56 -7.89
N ASP A 35 20.28 -23.08 -6.70
CA ASP A 35 19.28 -23.71 -5.84
C ASP A 35 18.29 -22.68 -5.27
N CYS A 36 18.81 -21.54 -4.78
CA CYS A 36 17.98 -20.44 -4.30
C CYS A 36 17.18 -19.80 -5.44
N SER A 37 17.77 -19.65 -6.63
CA SER A 37 17.05 -19.20 -7.84
C SER A 37 15.93 -20.16 -8.26
N ALA A 38 16.15 -21.47 -8.13
CA ALA A 38 15.10 -22.46 -8.37
C ALA A 38 14.00 -22.40 -7.30
N ALA A 39 14.34 -22.19 -6.03
CA ALA A 39 13.37 -22.00 -4.94
C ALA A 39 12.51 -20.75 -5.15
N HIS A 40 13.13 -19.62 -5.48
CA HIS A 40 12.44 -18.37 -5.82
C HIS A 40 11.44 -18.57 -6.97
N ARG A 41 11.85 -19.22 -8.07
CA ARG A 41 10.96 -19.52 -9.19
C ARG A 41 9.79 -20.42 -8.81
N ARG A 42 10.01 -21.43 -7.95
CA ARG A 42 8.92 -22.31 -7.45
C ARG A 42 7.88 -21.53 -6.65
N LEU A 43 8.33 -20.63 -5.76
CA LEU A 43 7.43 -19.79 -4.98
C LEU A 43 6.63 -18.82 -5.87
N MET A 44 7.29 -18.14 -6.81
CA MET A 44 6.63 -17.24 -7.77
C MET A 44 5.61 -17.98 -8.66
N THR A 45 5.95 -19.19 -9.11
CA THR A 45 5.02 -20.04 -9.90
C THR A 45 3.81 -20.45 -9.06
N THR A 46 4.01 -20.79 -7.80
CA THR A 46 2.91 -21.15 -6.89
C THR A 46 2.00 -19.94 -6.63
N SER A 47 2.59 -18.78 -6.30
CA SER A 47 1.88 -17.53 -6.06
C SER A 47 1.03 -17.11 -7.28
N SER A 48 1.60 -17.16 -8.48
CA SER A 48 0.87 -16.82 -9.72
C SER A 48 -0.31 -17.77 -10.01
N ARG A 49 -0.16 -19.07 -9.75
CA ARG A 49 -1.27 -20.05 -9.89
C ARG A 49 -2.40 -19.78 -8.91
N ILE A 50 -2.08 -19.49 -7.65
CA ILE A 50 -3.07 -19.12 -6.64
C ILE A 50 -3.80 -17.85 -7.09
N LYS A 51 -3.05 -16.80 -7.47
CA LYS A 51 -3.62 -15.53 -7.97
C LYS A 51 -4.46 -15.69 -9.25
N ALA A 52 -4.20 -16.70 -10.07
CA ALA A 52 -5.01 -17.01 -11.24
C ALA A 52 -6.37 -17.64 -10.87
N GLY A 53 -6.43 -18.40 -9.77
CA GLY A 53 -7.67 -19.00 -9.27
C GLY A 53 -8.54 -18.04 -8.44
N LEU A 54 -8.01 -16.88 -8.03
CA LEU A 54 -8.78 -15.88 -7.29
C LEU A 54 -9.75 -15.12 -8.22
N MET A 55 -10.98 -14.92 -7.74
CA MET A 55 -11.94 -14.03 -8.39
C MET A 55 -11.37 -12.60 -8.39
N ARG A 56 -11.15 -12.03 -9.57
CA ARG A 56 -10.69 -10.65 -9.72
C ARG A 56 -11.87 -9.74 -10.00
N TYR A 57 -11.90 -8.61 -9.30
CA TYR A 57 -12.77 -7.51 -9.66
C TYR A 57 -12.10 -6.68 -10.75
N GLU A 58 -12.82 -6.48 -11.86
CA GLU A 58 -12.40 -5.59 -12.93
C GLU A 58 -12.32 -4.15 -12.41
N ALA A 59 -11.17 -3.50 -12.59
CA ALA A 59 -11.02 -2.09 -12.27
C ALA A 59 -11.93 -1.26 -13.20
N PRO A 60 -12.71 -0.29 -12.67
CA PRO A 60 -13.56 0.57 -13.50
C PRO A 60 -12.76 1.30 -14.59
N ASP A 61 -13.37 1.52 -15.76
CA ASP A 61 -12.69 2.16 -16.90
C ASP A 61 -12.17 3.56 -16.57
N VAL A 62 -12.87 4.30 -15.70
CA VAL A 62 -12.43 5.62 -15.22
C VAL A 62 -11.09 5.51 -14.48
N LEU A 63 -10.91 4.48 -13.64
CA LEU A 63 -9.64 4.26 -12.93
C LEU A 63 -8.53 3.86 -13.91
N LYS A 64 -8.82 2.96 -14.85
CA LYS A 64 -7.87 2.55 -15.90
C LYS A 64 -7.42 3.77 -16.73
N ALA A 65 -8.35 4.64 -17.12
CA ALA A 65 -8.07 5.86 -17.88
C ALA A 65 -7.19 6.84 -17.08
N ARG A 66 -7.50 7.08 -15.80
CA ARG A 66 -6.71 7.94 -14.92
C ARG A 66 -5.28 7.44 -14.73
N ILE A 67 -5.10 6.14 -14.51
CA ILE A 67 -3.76 5.54 -14.37
C ILE A 67 -2.96 5.70 -15.66
N ARG A 68 -3.57 5.43 -16.83
CA ARG A 68 -2.90 5.62 -18.13
C ARG A 68 -2.49 7.07 -18.37
N ALA A 69 -3.37 8.03 -18.04
CA ALA A 69 -3.05 9.45 -18.13
C ALA A 69 -1.87 9.82 -17.20
N SER A 70 -1.89 9.38 -15.93
CA SER A 70 -0.77 9.67 -15.02
C SER A 70 0.56 9.08 -15.48
N LEU A 71 0.55 7.89 -16.10
CA LEU A 71 1.76 7.26 -16.64
C LEU A 71 2.25 7.98 -17.91
N ALA A 72 1.34 8.51 -18.73
CA ALA A 72 1.71 9.36 -19.86
C ALA A 72 2.35 10.66 -19.37
N ASP A 73 1.75 11.35 -18.40
CA ASP A 73 2.31 12.56 -17.79
C ASP A 73 3.69 12.32 -17.18
N MET A 74 3.94 11.16 -16.55
CA MET A 74 5.26 10.81 -16.02
C MET A 74 6.30 10.54 -17.10
N ARG A 75 5.90 10.04 -18.28
CA ARG A 75 6.79 9.80 -19.42
C ARG A 75 7.04 11.06 -20.23
N GLU A 76 6.06 11.95 -20.25
CA GLU A 76 6.06 13.22 -20.97
C GLU A 76 6.52 14.39 -20.10
N ALA A 77 6.78 14.12 -18.80
CA ALA A 77 7.59 14.97 -17.95
C ALA A 77 8.85 15.32 -18.75
N PRO A 78 9.09 16.61 -19.05
CA PRO A 78 10.20 16.99 -19.87
C PRO A 78 11.48 16.43 -19.25
N ASP A 79 12.33 15.83 -20.07
CA ASP A 79 13.76 15.76 -19.78
C ASP A 79 14.13 17.15 -19.25
N GLN A 80 14.62 17.20 -18.00
CA GLN A 80 14.80 18.44 -17.24
C GLN A 80 15.27 19.52 -18.21
N PRO A 81 14.53 20.65 -18.36
CA PRO A 81 14.82 21.60 -19.43
C PRO A 81 16.30 21.94 -19.33
N ALA A 82 17.05 21.59 -20.39
CA ALA A 82 18.48 21.84 -20.44
C ALA A 82 18.68 23.30 -20.06
N LEU A 83 19.34 23.53 -18.91
CA LEU A 83 19.50 24.85 -18.32
C LEU A 83 20.16 25.74 -19.37
N VAL A 84 19.36 26.59 -20.02
CA VAL A 84 19.87 27.55 -20.99
C VAL A 84 20.81 28.48 -20.20
N PRO A 85 22.11 28.54 -20.54
CA PRO A 85 23.04 29.36 -19.77
C PRO A 85 22.67 30.82 -19.98
N LEU A 86 22.09 31.42 -18.95
CA LEU A 86 21.76 32.84 -18.93
C LEU A 86 23.06 33.67 -18.92
N PRO A 87 23.07 34.84 -19.59
CA PRO A 87 24.24 35.70 -19.66
C PRO A 87 24.61 36.24 -18.27
N ARG A 88 25.80 35.86 -17.79
CA ARG A 88 26.37 36.26 -16.49
C ARG A 88 26.86 37.72 -16.53
N GLY A 89 25.94 38.66 -16.53
CA GLY A 89 26.22 40.09 -16.32
C GLY A 89 26.45 40.44 -14.83
N ARG A 90 27.00 41.61 -14.55
CA ARG A 90 27.36 42.12 -13.19
C ARG A 90 26.18 42.15 -12.20
N ALA A 91 24.93 42.05 -12.66
CA ALA A 91 23.72 42.03 -11.84
C ALA A 91 23.25 40.60 -11.44
N TRP A 92 23.84 39.56 -12.03
CA TRP A 92 23.54 38.14 -11.79
C TRP A 92 23.47 37.73 -10.31
N PRO A 93 24.46 38.06 -9.45
CA PRO A 93 24.41 37.62 -8.05
C PRO A 93 23.27 38.26 -7.26
N ARG A 94 22.82 39.47 -7.63
CA ARG A 94 21.70 40.16 -6.95
C ARG A 94 20.35 39.53 -7.31
N MET A 95 20.19 39.12 -8.57
CA MET A 95 18.97 38.43 -9.01
C MET A 95 18.87 37.02 -8.43
N VAL A 96 19.99 36.29 -8.35
CA VAL A 96 20.04 34.96 -7.71
C VAL A 96 19.72 35.05 -6.22
N ALA A 97 20.28 36.04 -5.52
CA ALA A 97 19.97 36.26 -4.11
C ALA A 97 18.49 36.58 -3.86
N ALA A 98 17.89 37.46 -4.69
CA ALA A 98 16.47 37.80 -4.59
C ALA A 98 15.54 36.63 -4.95
N ALA A 99 15.89 35.81 -5.96
CA ALA A 99 15.12 34.63 -6.31
C ALA A 99 15.19 33.55 -5.22
N ALA A 100 16.37 33.36 -4.62
CA ALA A 100 16.57 32.40 -3.54
C ALA A 100 15.77 32.78 -2.28
N THR A 101 15.72 34.06 -1.90
CA THR A 101 14.94 34.49 -0.75
C THR A 101 13.44 34.30 -0.96
N VAL A 102 12.93 34.61 -2.16
CA VAL A 102 11.51 34.38 -2.50
C VAL A 102 11.18 32.89 -2.47
N ALA A 103 12.03 32.02 -3.02
CA ALA A 103 11.82 30.57 -3.03
C ALA A 103 11.85 29.95 -1.63
N ILE A 104 12.76 30.42 -0.75
CA ILE A 104 12.84 29.94 0.63
C ILE A 104 11.61 30.38 1.43
N VAL A 105 11.19 31.64 1.27
CA VAL A 105 10.02 32.18 1.99
C VAL A 105 8.73 31.50 1.52
N SER A 106 8.54 31.34 0.21
CA SER A 106 7.33 30.68 -0.33
C SER A 106 7.27 29.21 0.09
N SER A 107 8.38 28.47 -0.01
CA SER A 107 8.45 27.07 0.41
C SER A 107 8.23 26.92 1.91
N GLY A 108 8.79 27.81 2.73
CA GLY A 108 8.57 27.84 4.17
C GLY A 108 7.11 28.09 4.54
N LEU A 109 6.46 29.05 3.87
CA LEU A 109 5.03 29.34 4.09
C LEU A 109 4.14 28.16 3.69
N THR A 110 4.41 27.54 2.54
CA THR A 110 3.66 26.37 2.07
C THR A 110 3.85 25.18 3.01
N PHE A 111 5.08 24.93 3.48
CA PHE A 111 5.37 23.86 4.42
C PHE A 111 4.67 24.07 5.77
N ALA A 112 4.70 25.28 6.32
CA ALA A 112 4.01 25.61 7.56
C ALA A 112 2.49 25.45 7.43
N ALA A 113 1.90 25.95 6.34
CA ALA A 113 0.46 25.84 6.10
C ALA A 113 -0.01 24.39 5.89
N LEU A 114 0.81 23.54 5.26
CA LEU A 114 0.51 22.11 5.13
C LEU A 114 0.65 21.37 6.45
N ARG A 115 1.59 21.78 7.31
CA ARG A 115 1.83 21.15 8.61
C ARG A 115 0.71 21.46 9.62
N GLU A 116 0.15 22.67 9.61
CA GLU A 116 -1.04 23.01 10.42
C GLU A 116 -2.31 22.30 9.93
N ARG A 117 -2.39 21.96 8.65
CA ARG A 117 -3.54 21.26 8.05
C ARG A 117 -3.47 19.75 8.17
N ALA A 118 -2.34 19.18 8.57
CA ALA A 118 -2.24 17.75 8.82
C ALA A 118 -2.82 17.44 10.21
N PRO A 119 -3.98 16.76 10.30
CA PRO A 119 -4.55 16.39 11.59
C PRO A 119 -3.69 15.25 12.16
N SER A 120 -2.61 15.58 12.85
CA SER A 120 -1.71 14.61 13.51
C SER A 120 -2.45 13.74 14.54
N ASN A 121 -3.58 14.24 15.03
CA ASN A 121 -4.45 13.57 15.97
C ASN A 121 -5.44 12.59 15.32
N ALA A 122 -5.71 12.68 14.02
CA ALA A 122 -6.71 11.81 13.39
C ALA A 122 -6.25 10.35 13.37
N THR A 123 -5.01 10.10 12.96
CA THR A 123 -4.42 8.76 12.94
C THR A 123 -4.20 8.20 14.35
N GLU A 124 -3.69 9.01 15.28
CA GLU A 124 -3.52 8.62 16.68
C GLU A 124 -4.85 8.26 17.35
N GLN A 125 -5.90 9.07 17.15
CA GLN A 125 -7.24 8.77 17.65
C GLN A 125 -7.83 7.52 17.01
N GLN A 126 -7.54 7.27 15.74
CA GLN A 126 -8.06 6.11 15.02
C GLN A 126 -7.38 4.81 15.49
N VAL A 127 -6.07 4.84 15.79
CA VAL A 127 -5.33 3.72 16.38
C VAL A 127 -5.78 3.46 17.82
N LEU A 128 -5.95 4.51 18.64
CA LEU A 128 -6.47 4.37 20.00
C LEU A 128 -7.90 3.81 19.99
N ALA A 129 -8.76 4.29 19.09
CA ALA A 129 -10.15 3.84 18.98
C ALA A 129 -10.25 2.39 18.48
N SER A 130 -9.39 1.97 17.54
CA SER A 130 -9.35 0.57 17.10
C SER A 130 -8.85 -0.35 18.22
N HIS A 131 -7.85 0.09 18.98
CA HIS A 131 -7.31 -0.65 20.12
C HIS A 131 -8.36 -0.80 21.25
N ILE A 132 -9.03 0.28 21.67
CA ILE A 132 -10.10 0.21 22.66
C ILE A 132 -11.23 -0.71 22.18
N ARG A 133 -11.60 -0.62 20.90
CA ARG A 133 -12.63 -1.51 20.31
C ARG A 133 -12.22 -2.98 20.34
N SER A 134 -10.94 -3.29 20.16
CA SER A 134 -10.43 -4.66 20.28
C SER A 134 -10.34 -5.18 21.72
N LEU A 135 -10.20 -4.29 22.71
CA LEU A 135 -10.05 -4.65 24.13
C LEU A 135 -11.36 -4.80 24.89
N MET A 136 -12.44 -4.20 24.39
CA MET A 136 -13.73 -4.36 25.03
C MET A 136 -14.15 -5.86 24.96
N PRO A 137 -14.83 -6.42 25.97
CA PRO A 137 -15.35 -7.79 25.92
C PRO A 137 -16.66 -7.90 25.11
N GLY A 138 -16.76 -8.90 24.23
CA GLY A 138 -17.98 -9.21 23.48
C GLY A 138 -18.02 -8.74 22.02
N HIS A 139 -16.89 -8.33 21.41
CA HIS A 139 -16.80 -7.92 19.99
C HIS A 139 -16.14 -8.96 19.09
N LEU A 140 -15.96 -10.19 19.58
CA LEU A 140 -15.54 -11.29 18.71
C LEU A 140 -16.61 -11.59 17.65
N THR A 141 -17.87 -11.25 17.94
CA THR A 141 -19.04 -11.48 17.08
C THR A 141 -20.00 -10.31 17.23
N ASP A 142 -20.19 -9.50 16.18
CA ASP A 142 -21.11 -8.35 16.20
C ASP A 142 -22.60 -8.76 16.22
N VAL A 143 -22.89 -9.99 15.78
CA VAL A 143 -24.18 -10.66 15.88
C VAL A 143 -23.88 -12.10 16.27
N ALA A 144 -24.36 -12.56 17.41
CA ALA A 144 -24.22 -13.95 17.83
C ALA A 144 -25.46 -14.74 17.42
N SER A 145 -25.59 -15.10 16.14
CA SER A 145 -26.78 -15.79 15.64
C SER A 145 -26.49 -16.69 14.44
N ASN A 146 -26.83 -17.97 14.58
CA ASN A 146 -26.82 -18.94 13.49
C ASN A 146 -28.08 -18.87 12.58
N ASP A 147 -28.96 -17.90 12.81
CA ASP A 147 -30.17 -17.72 12.01
C ASP A 147 -29.99 -16.59 10.99
N GLN A 148 -30.09 -16.96 9.71
CA GLN A 148 -30.01 -16.04 8.58
C GLN A 148 -31.00 -14.86 8.69
N HIS A 149 -32.14 -15.03 9.37
CA HIS A 149 -33.15 -13.99 9.53
C HIS A 149 -32.72 -12.90 10.53
N ASN A 150 -31.68 -13.15 11.35
CA ASN A 150 -31.09 -12.16 12.23
C ASN A 150 -29.82 -11.54 11.61
N VAL A 151 -29.00 -12.33 10.92
CA VAL A 151 -27.72 -11.88 10.35
C VAL A 151 -27.90 -11.00 9.11
N LYS A 152 -28.77 -11.39 8.16
CA LYS A 152 -28.94 -10.65 6.90
C LYS A 152 -29.44 -9.21 7.11
N PRO A 153 -30.43 -8.94 7.98
CA PRO A 153 -30.86 -7.57 8.25
C PRO A 153 -29.78 -6.71 8.93
N TRP A 154 -28.90 -7.29 9.75
CA TRP A 154 -27.82 -6.54 10.42
C TRP A 154 -26.80 -5.95 9.43
N PHE A 155 -26.55 -6.65 8.32
CA PHE A 155 -25.67 -6.18 7.24
C PHE A 155 -26.30 -5.08 6.37
N ASN A 156 -27.60 -4.83 6.49
CA ASN A 156 -28.29 -3.82 5.70
C ASN A 156 -27.73 -2.42 5.97
N GLY A 157 -27.30 -1.73 4.91
CA GLY A 157 -26.67 -0.41 5.01
C GLY A 157 -25.20 -0.39 5.45
N ARG A 158 -24.61 -1.54 5.82
CA ARG A 158 -23.17 -1.66 6.15
C ARG A 158 -22.33 -2.21 5.00
N VAL A 159 -22.93 -3.08 4.19
CA VAL A 159 -22.32 -3.69 3.00
C VAL A 159 -23.29 -3.61 1.83
N ASN A 160 -22.76 -3.49 0.61
CA ASN A 160 -23.53 -3.44 -0.63
C ASN A 160 -23.89 -4.83 -1.18
N MET A 161 -23.76 -5.88 -0.38
CA MET A 161 -24.06 -7.26 -0.73
C MET A 161 -24.72 -7.98 0.44
N SER A 162 -25.61 -8.94 0.15
CA SER A 162 -26.18 -9.80 1.19
C SER A 162 -25.32 -11.06 1.33
N PRO A 163 -24.62 -11.27 2.46
CA PRO A 163 -23.80 -12.46 2.65
C PRO A 163 -24.68 -13.72 2.65
N ASP A 164 -24.16 -14.80 2.07
CA ASP A 164 -24.76 -16.11 2.22
C ASP A 164 -24.39 -16.68 3.60
N VAL A 165 -25.38 -17.17 4.34
CA VAL A 165 -25.21 -17.62 5.73
C VAL A 165 -25.54 -19.12 5.76
N PRO A 166 -24.56 -19.99 5.48
CA PRO A 166 -24.79 -21.42 5.41
C PRO A 166 -25.17 -21.99 6.79
N ARG A 167 -26.13 -22.91 6.80
CA ARG A 167 -26.57 -23.62 8.01
C ARG A 167 -25.63 -24.79 8.29
N LEU A 168 -24.79 -24.63 9.31
CA LEU A 168 -23.78 -25.64 9.70
C LEU A 168 -24.20 -26.48 10.93
N ASP A 169 -25.36 -26.17 11.52
CA ASP A 169 -25.94 -26.91 12.65
C ASP A 169 -26.26 -28.36 12.30
N SER A 170 -26.75 -28.61 11.08
CA SER A 170 -27.01 -29.96 10.55
C SER A 170 -25.74 -30.80 10.37
N LEU A 171 -24.57 -30.16 10.33
CA LEU A 171 -23.24 -30.78 10.23
C LEU A 171 -22.52 -30.90 11.57
N GLY A 172 -23.18 -30.54 12.69
CA GLY A 172 -22.60 -30.61 14.03
C GLY A 172 -21.71 -29.42 14.42
N PHE A 173 -21.73 -28.33 13.65
CA PHE A 173 -21.00 -27.10 13.93
C PHE A 173 -21.97 -25.95 14.28
N PRO A 174 -22.48 -25.87 15.52
CA PRO A 174 -23.33 -24.77 15.94
C PRO A 174 -22.50 -23.48 16.02
N LEU A 175 -22.83 -22.50 15.19
CA LEU A 175 -22.18 -21.18 15.21
C LEU A 175 -22.71 -20.36 16.41
N ILE A 176 -21.79 -19.85 17.22
CA ILE A 176 -22.05 -18.89 18.31
C ILE A 176 -21.42 -17.58 17.85
N GLY A 177 -21.96 -17.00 16.78
CA GLY A 177 -21.30 -15.93 16.02
C GLY A 177 -21.79 -15.91 14.60
#